data_AF-A0A7J7QFP8-F1
#
_entry.id   AF-A0A7J7QFP8-F1
#
_cell.length_a   1.000
_cell.length_b   1.000
_cell.length_c   1.000
_cell.angle_alpha   90.00
_cell.angle_beta   90.00
_cell.angle_gamma   90.00
#
_symmetry.space_group_name_H-M   'P 1'
#
loop_
_entity.id
_entity.type
_entity.pdbx_description
1 polymer ?
#
loop_
_entity_poly.entity_id
_entity_poly.type
_entity_poly.pdbx_seq_one_letter_code
_entity_poly.pdbx_strand_id
1 'polypeptide(L)'
;MSDKDAPDAACSPLHPLAHIILTTKAVVSPRQGLGDLIRPPTPVAQLLRGRETIMKLAILMFVAAIATVSGQMSMQMGDNIAMNGSRPIPDACVAQPDLANCTSYEYPMENAAADLKSLCTAMPFMAGCSVAAACNASGAGPSSPTAPGAANVSAQDPNICSPLNHVATICRLDTGMSQMKGCTNFNSMCAEGSRVAQCADVTGIAVLPPTRVINDQLRAVCEAMPHSGCELCLPSWQKNATWGDCDLLKVYGSVCGEMPDMSECEEWDAMCTSDPTLFACSTHPAAMDGRPAAAGNTTAAAAAAARSGAVTAAVQLVFVLALCVFASALLV
;
A
#
# COMPACT_ATOMS: atom_id res chain seq x y z
N MET A 1 -13.23 46.15 38.32
CA MET A 1 -14.37 45.36 38.80
C MET A 1 -14.31 44.07 38.00
N SER A 2 -13.27 43.26 38.16
CA SER A 2 -12.88 42.48 39.36
C SER A 2 -13.89 41.39 39.63
N ASP A 3 -13.45 40.15 39.37
CA ASP A 3 -13.58 38.91 40.17
C ASP A 3 -13.43 37.76 39.14
N LYS A 4 -12.30 37.08 38.94
CA LYS A 4 -11.30 36.48 39.85
C LYS A 4 -11.98 35.55 40.84
N ASP A 5 -11.98 34.25 40.55
CA ASP A 5 -11.77 33.16 41.52
C ASP A 5 -11.63 31.79 40.82
N ALA A 6 -10.39 31.30 40.85
CA ALA A 6 -10.00 29.90 41.06
C ALA A 6 -9.13 29.93 42.35
N PRO A 7 -8.75 28.82 43.03
CA PRO A 7 -8.78 27.41 42.62
C PRO A 7 -9.27 26.46 43.74
N ASP A 8 -9.29 25.14 43.50
CA ASP A 8 -8.95 24.18 44.56
C ASP A 8 -8.38 22.88 44.00
N ALA A 9 -7.23 22.52 44.56
CA ALA A 9 -6.48 21.30 44.33
C ALA A 9 -6.88 20.26 45.38
N ALA A 10 -6.96 18.98 45.00
CA ALA A 10 -6.99 17.88 45.94
C ALA A 10 -6.24 16.65 45.40
N CYS A 11 -5.45 16.08 46.31
CA CYS A 11 -4.47 15.00 46.17
C CYS A 11 -5.07 13.59 45.98
N SER A 12 -4.33 12.75 45.22
CA SER A 12 -3.93 11.34 45.52
C SER A 12 -5.02 10.24 45.63
N PRO A 13 -4.77 8.98 45.18
CA PRO A 13 -3.67 8.15 45.71
C PRO A 13 -2.89 7.25 44.74
N LEU A 14 -1.71 6.89 45.23
CA LEU A 14 -0.81 5.83 44.78
C LEU A 14 -1.51 4.48 44.60
N HIS A 15 -1.19 3.77 43.52
CA HIS A 15 -1.45 2.33 43.38
C HIS A 15 -0.15 1.52 43.32
N PRO A 16 -0.18 0.26 43.78
CA PRO A 16 1.00 -0.47 44.24
C PRO A 16 1.76 -1.18 43.13
N LEU A 17 3.07 -1.29 43.37
CA LEU A 17 4.04 -2.12 42.66
C LEU A 17 3.57 -3.59 42.59
N ALA A 18 3.27 -4.06 41.38
CA ALA A 18 3.07 -5.47 41.09
C ALA A 18 4.43 -6.16 40.85
N HIS A 19 4.73 -7.16 41.67
CA HIS A 19 5.85 -8.07 41.54
C HIS A 19 5.73 -8.89 40.24
N ILE A 20 6.70 -8.75 39.33
CA ILE A 20 6.88 -9.67 38.19
C ILE A 20 7.72 -10.86 38.67
N ILE A 21 7.10 -12.04 38.71
CA ILE A 21 7.77 -13.33 38.92
C ILE A 21 8.23 -13.84 37.56
N LEU A 22 9.55 -13.83 37.33
CA LEU A 22 10.21 -14.48 36.20
C LEU A 22 10.26 -16.01 36.45
N THR A 23 9.39 -16.77 35.79
CA THR A 23 9.54 -18.22 35.68
C THR A 23 10.29 -18.58 34.40
N THR A 24 11.56 -18.92 34.52
CA THR A 24 12.38 -19.50 33.45
C THR A 24 12.01 -20.98 33.26
N LYS A 25 11.26 -21.30 32.18
CA LYS A 25 11.12 -22.69 31.71
C LYS A 25 12.20 -22.97 30.66
N ALA A 26 13.17 -23.79 31.03
CA ALA A 26 14.13 -24.39 30.11
C ALA A 26 13.42 -25.45 29.25
N VAL A 27 13.41 -25.26 27.92
CA VAL A 27 12.99 -26.29 26.96
C VAL A 27 14.23 -27.07 26.51
N VAL A 28 14.30 -28.31 26.97
CA VAL A 28 15.25 -29.33 26.50
C VAL A 28 14.71 -29.93 25.21
N SER A 29 15.45 -29.78 24.11
CA SER A 29 15.12 -30.41 22.83
C SER A 29 15.92 -31.71 22.63
N PRO A 30 15.28 -32.86 22.38
CA PRO A 30 15.99 -34.11 22.14
C PRO A 30 16.43 -34.27 20.68
N ARG A 31 17.71 -34.60 20.53
CA ARG A 31 18.38 -35.13 19.34
C ARG A 31 17.78 -36.51 18.97
N GLN A 32 17.20 -36.62 17.78
CA GLN A 32 16.98 -37.86 17.03
C GLN A 32 17.18 -37.48 15.55
N GLY A 33 17.82 -38.23 14.67
CA GLY A 33 18.34 -39.59 14.67
C GLY A 33 18.62 -39.87 13.20
N LEU A 34 19.85 -40.28 12.90
CA LEU A 34 20.36 -40.62 11.57
C LEU A 34 19.63 -41.88 11.05
N GLY A 35 19.24 -41.92 9.77
CA GLY A 35 18.67 -43.12 9.15
C GLY A 35 18.54 -42.99 7.62
N ASP A 36 19.50 -43.59 6.92
CA ASP A 36 19.64 -43.70 5.46
C ASP A 36 18.44 -44.30 4.72
N LEU A 37 18.24 -43.89 3.47
CA LEU A 37 17.77 -44.78 2.39
C LEU A 37 18.15 -44.23 1.01
N ILE A 38 19.33 -44.64 0.55
CA ILE A 38 19.82 -44.45 -0.82
C ILE A 38 19.00 -45.37 -1.75
N ARG A 39 18.14 -44.77 -2.59
CA ARG A 39 17.35 -45.47 -3.61
C ARG A 39 18.07 -45.31 -4.97
N PRO A 40 18.38 -46.40 -5.71
CA PRO A 40 19.00 -46.28 -7.02
C PRO A 40 18.01 -45.70 -8.05
N PRO A 41 18.47 -44.83 -8.97
CA PRO A 41 17.61 -44.20 -9.97
C PRO A 41 17.14 -45.21 -11.03
N THR A 42 15.84 -45.20 -11.29
CA THR A 42 15.18 -45.97 -12.36
C THR A 42 15.52 -45.41 -13.75
N PRO A 43 15.62 -46.26 -14.79
CA PRO A 43 16.11 -45.90 -16.13
C PRO A 43 15.16 -45.01 -16.96
N VAL A 44 14.05 -44.52 -16.41
CA VAL A 44 13.09 -43.65 -17.12
C VAL A 44 13.54 -42.17 -17.12
N ALA A 45 14.51 -41.80 -16.27
CA ALA A 45 14.98 -40.41 -16.13
C ALA A 45 15.90 -39.89 -17.26
N GLN A 46 16.33 -40.75 -18.19
CA GLN A 46 17.24 -40.34 -19.27
C GLN A 46 16.53 -39.77 -20.51
N LEU A 47 15.23 -40.07 -20.74
CA LEU A 47 14.51 -39.54 -21.90
C LEU A 47 13.92 -38.14 -21.69
N LEU A 48 13.82 -37.65 -20.45
CA LEU A 48 13.26 -36.32 -20.14
C LEU A 48 14.30 -35.19 -20.13
N ARG A 49 15.60 -35.49 -19.99
CA ARG A 49 16.66 -34.46 -20.02
C ARG A 49 16.88 -33.83 -21.39
N GLY A 50 16.52 -34.50 -22.48
CA GLY A 50 16.62 -33.94 -23.83
C GLY A 50 15.55 -32.89 -24.16
N ARG A 51 14.39 -32.93 -23.49
CA ARG A 51 13.29 -31.96 -23.70
C ARG A 51 13.48 -30.66 -22.92
N GLU A 52 14.12 -30.69 -21.75
CA GLU A 52 14.38 -29.49 -20.96
C GLU A 52 15.38 -28.53 -21.62
N THR A 53 16.40 -29.04 -22.31
CA THR A 53 17.38 -28.18 -22.98
C THR A 53 16.79 -27.49 -24.20
N ILE A 54 15.93 -28.17 -24.97
CA ILE A 54 15.24 -27.58 -26.12
C ILE A 54 14.23 -26.51 -25.66
N MET A 55 13.50 -26.75 -24.57
CA MET A 55 12.54 -25.77 -24.03
C MET A 55 13.25 -24.54 -23.43
N LYS A 56 14.39 -24.72 -22.75
CA LYS A 56 15.20 -23.59 -22.23
C LYS A 56 15.81 -22.74 -23.35
N LEU A 57 16.25 -23.35 -24.45
CA LEU A 57 16.75 -22.60 -25.62
C LEU A 57 15.64 -21.80 -26.31
N ALA A 58 14.43 -22.38 -26.43
CA ALA A 58 13.28 -21.69 -27.00
C ALA A 58 12.82 -20.50 -26.13
N ILE A 59 12.81 -20.65 -24.80
CA ILE A 59 12.49 -19.56 -23.87
C ILE A 59 13.54 -18.44 -23.95
N LEU A 60 14.83 -18.76 -24.02
CA LEU A 60 15.90 -17.76 -24.16
C LEU A 60 15.78 -16.96 -25.48
N MET A 61 15.44 -17.62 -26.58
CA MET A 61 15.21 -16.94 -27.86
C MET A 61 13.94 -16.07 -27.83
N PHE A 62 12.89 -16.51 -27.13
CA PHE A 62 11.65 -15.73 -26.99
C PHE A 62 11.83 -14.48 -26.10
N VAL A 63 12.61 -14.58 -25.01
CA VAL A 63 12.93 -13.45 -24.13
C VAL A 63 13.82 -12.41 -24.86
N ALA A 64 14.76 -12.85 -25.70
CA ALA A 64 15.57 -11.96 -26.52
C ALA A 64 14.76 -11.19 -27.58
N ALA A 65 13.70 -11.80 -28.13
CA ALA A 65 12.83 -11.15 -29.11
C ALA A 65 11.85 -10.13 -28.47
N ILE A 66 11.46 -10.31 -27.21
CA ILE A 66 10.62 -9.31 -26.48
C ILE A 66 11.46 -8.07 -26.10
N ALA A 67 12.76 -8.24 -25.86
CA ALA A 67 13.65 -7.13 -25.53
C ALA A 67 13.84 -6.13 -26.70
N THR A 68 13.72 -6.56 -27.95
CA THR A 68 13.85 -5.67 -29.13
C THR A 68 12.57 -4.93 -29.51
N VAL A 69 11.39 -5.36 -29.05
CA VAL A 69 10.11 -4.65 -29.30
C VAL A 69 9.84 -3.55 -28.25
N SER A 70 10.58 -3.53 -27.14
CA SER A 70 10.41 -2.56 -26.06
C SER A 70 11.19 -1.24 -26.26
N GLY A 71 11.84 -1.04 -27.41
CA GLY A 71 12.77 0.06 -27.65
C GLY A 71 12.20 1.35 -28.25
N GLN A 72 10.88 1.52 -28.41
CA GLN A 72 10.37 2.69 -29.13
C GLN A 72 8.98 3.20 -28.73
N MET A 73 8.67 3.23 -27.43
CA MET A 73 7.64 4.13 -26.89
C MET A 73 8.23 5.03 -25.80
N SER A 74 9.23 5.83 -26.17
CA SER A 74 9.49 7.08 -25.47
C SER A 74 8.25 7.95 -25.63
N MET A 75 7.38 7.95 -24.62
CA MET A 75 6.45 9.05 -24.43
C MET A 75 7.30 10.30 -24.13
N GLN A 76 7.64 11.03 -25.19
CA GLN A 76 7.83 12.47 -25.10
C GLN A 76 6.52 13.03 -24.53
N MET A 77 6.43 13.14 -23.20
CA MET A 77 5.60 14.16 -22.61
C MET A 77 6.22 15.48 -23.04
N GLY A 78 5.53 16.17 -23.94
CA GLY A 78 5.98 17.44 -24.48
C GLY A 78 6.09 18.47 -23.36
N ASP A 79 7.32 18.88 -23.08
CA ASP A 79 7.66 20.17 -22.50
C ASP A 79 7.24 21.27 -23.49
N ASN A 80 5.95 21.59 -23.52
CA ASN A 80 5.42 22.80 -24.12
C ASN A 80 4.61 23.55 -23.06
N ILE A 81 5.26 23.89 -21.95
CA ILE A 81 4.77 24.97 -21.09
C ILE A 81 5.40 26.25 -21.60
N ALA A 82 4.52 27.10 -22.14
CA ALA A 82 4.81 28.45 -22.57
C ALA A 82 5.65 29.20 -21.52
N MET A 83 6.80 29.71 -21.95
CA MET A 83 7.55 30.71 -21.21
C MET A 83 6.76 32.02 -21.18
N ASN A 84 5.82 32.15 -20.24
CA ASN A 84 5.30 33.44 -19.82
C ASN A 84 5.79 33.76 -18.40
N GLY A 85 7.04 34.23 -18.32
CA GLY A 85 7.43 35.41 -17.53
C GLY A 85 7.32 35.44 -16.01
N SER A 86 6.75 34.43 -15.34
CA SER A 86 6.77 34.31 -13.88
C SER A 86 7.55 33.06 -13.54
N ARG A 87 8.80 33.21 -13.08
CA ARG A 87 9.61 32.06 -12.64
C ARG A 87 8.76 31.26 -11.66
N PRO A 88 8.62 29.93 -11.86
CA PRO A 88 8.03 29.10 -10.84
C PRO A 88 8.79 29.40 -9.55
N ILE A 89 8.08 29.66 -8.46
CA ILE A 89 8.64 29.63 -7.11
C ILE A 89 8.17 28.30 -6.48
N PRO A 90 8.53 27.09 -6.97
CA PRO A 90 7.91 25.87 -6.45
C PRO A 90 8.74 25.29 -5.31
N ASP A 91 10.04 25.62 -5.22
CA ASP A 91 10.97 24.94 -4.30
C ASP A 91 11.39 25.81 -3.12
N ALA A 92 11.30 27.15 -3.22
CA ALA A 92 11.77 28.03 -2.15
C ALA A 92 10.94 27.85 -0.87
N CYS A 93 9.62 27.66 -0.97
CA CYS A 93 8.75 27.44 0.19
C CYS A 93 8.80 26.01 0.74
N VAL A 94 9.30 25.05 -0.06
CA VAL A 94 9.58 23.70 0.43
C VAL A 94 10.89 23.72 1.21
N ALA A 95 11.93 24.40 0.70
CA ALA A 95 13.25 24.46 1.32
C ALA A 95 13.36 25.49 2.46
N GLN A 96 12.58 26.58 2.40
CA GLN A 96 12.57 27.71 3.33
C GLN A 96 11.10 28.14 3.58
N PRO A 97 10.34 27.35 4.36
CA PRO A 97 8.91 27.58 4.56
C PRO A 97 8.59 28.83 5.39
N ASP A 98 9.58 29.42 6.06
CA ASP A 98 9.45 30.57 6.94
C ASP A 98 9.45 31.92 6.21
N LEU A 99 9.72 31.92 4.90
CA LEU A 99 9.72 33.13 4.07
C LEU A 99 8.32 33.76 4.00
N ALA A 100 8.27 35.09 4.08
CA ALA A 100 7.01 35.84 4.13
C ALA A 100 6.09 35.61 2.92
N ASN A 101 6.66 35.26 1.76
CA ASN A 101 5.92 34.97 0.52
C ASN A 101 5.34 33.55 0.46
N CYS A 102 5.58 32.69 1.45
CA CYS A 102 5.07 31.31 1.46
C CYS A 102 3.64 31.18 2.01
N THR A 103 3.03 32.27 2.44
CA THR A 103 1.66 32.29 2.98
C THR A 103 0.59 31.86 1.98
N SER A 104 0.81 32.08 0.69
CA SER A 104 -0.08 31.65 -0.40
C SER A 104 0.48 30.48 -1.21
N TYR A 105 1.52 29.82 -0.71
CA TYR A 105 2.07 28.66 -1.39
C TYR A 105 1.15 27.46 -1.23
N GLU A 106 0.84 26.80 -2.33
CA GLU A 106 0.15 25.52 -2.35
C GLU A 106 1.10 24.47 -2.93
N TYR A 107 1.28 23.37 -2.22
CA TYR A 107 2.08 22.26 -2.67
C TYR A 107 1.39 21.58 -3.87
N PRO A 108 2.04 21.50 -5.04
CA PRO A 108 1.42 20.92 -6.23
C PRO A 108 0.96 19.48 -5.99
N MET A 109 -0.25 19.15 -6.42
CA MET A 109 -0.82 17.80 -6.23
C MET A 109 0.03 16.73 -6.90
N GLU A 110 0.67 17.05 -8.03
CA GLU A 110 1.56 16.15 -8.75
C GLU A 110 2.79 15.78 -7.91
N ASN A 111 3.32 16.75 -7.17
CA ASN A 111 4.45 16.52 -6.26
C ASN A 111 4.01 15.67 -5.06
N ALA A 112 2.85 15.96 -4.47
CA ALA A 112 2.29 15.13 -3.40
C ALA A 112 2.02 13.69 -3.85
N ALA A 113 1.52 13.50 -5.07
CA ALA A 113 1.32 12.17 -5.65
C ALA A 113 2.65 11.44 -5.91
N ALA A 114 3.71 12.16 -6.32
CA ALA A 114 5.04 11.60 -6.48
C ALA A 114 5.66 11.16 -5.14
N ASP A 115 5.53 12.00 -4.10
CA ASP A 115 5.97 11.70 -2.74
C ASP A 115 5.22 10.48 -2.18
N LEU A 116 3.89 10.45 -2.29
CA LEU A 116 3.08 9.31 -1.90
C LEU A 116 3.48 8.02 -2.64
N LYS A 117 3.70 8.11 -3.96
CA LYS A 117 4.16 6.97 -4.76
C LYS A 117 5.52 6.47 -4.27
N SER A 118 6.45 7.37 -3.93
CA SER A 118 7.74 7.01 -3.37
C SER A 118 7.58 6.28 -2.02
N LEU A 119 6.70 6.76 -1.14
CA LEU A 119 6.40 6.13 0.14
C LEU A 119 5.81 4.73 -0.05
N CYS A 120 4.76 4.60 -0.85
CA CYS A 120 4.07 3.32 -1.05
C CYS A 120 4.86 2.31 -1.90
N THR A 121 5.83 2.76 -2.69
CA THR A 121 6.77 1.83 -3.35
C THR A 121 7.79 1.28 -2.35
N ALA A 122 8.21 2.08 -1.38
CA ALA A 122 9.18 1.65 -0.37
C ALA A 122 8.53 0.72 0.68
N MET A 123 7.32 1.03 1.11
CA MET A 123 6.56 0.24 2.10
C MET A 123 5.08 0.19 1.72
N PRO A 124 4.65 -0.73 0.82
CA PRO A 124 3.27 -0.76 0.32
C PRO A 124 2.22 -1.06 1.38
N PHE A 125 2.63 -1.66 2.50
CA PHE A 125 1.77 -2.09 3.60
C PHE A 125 1.40 -0.98 4.60
N MET A 126 1.82 0.27 4.37
CA MET A 126 1.44 1.38 5.26
C MET A 126 -0.07 1.63 5.25
N ALA A 127 -0.63 2.00 6.41
CA ALA A 127 -2.06 2.28 6.53
C ALA A 127 -2.52 3.34 5.51
N GLY A 128 -1.78 4.45 5.41
CA GLY A 128 -2.05 5.50 4.42
C GLY A 128 -1.92 5.04 2.96
N CYS A 129 -1.06 4.06 2.67
CA CYS A 129 -0.94 3.47 1.32
C CYS A 129 -2.12 2.56 0.98
N SER A 130 -2.68 1.89 1.99
CA SER A 130 -3.87 1.05 1.84
C SER A 130 -5.09 1.91 1.49
N VAL A 131 -5.25 3.07 2.15
CA VAL A 131 -6.29 4.06 1.78
C VAL A 131 -6.07 4.60 0.38
N ALA A 132 -4.83 4.96 0.01
CA ALA A 132 -4.51 5.44 -1.32
C ALA A 132 -4.83 4.38 -2.41
N ALA A 133 -4.58 3.10 -2.13
CA ALA A 133 -4.95 2.00 -3.01
C ALA A 133 -6.47 1.88 -3.15
N ALA A 134 -7.23 1.99 -2.05
CA ALA A 134 -8.69 2.00 -2.08
C ALA A 134 -9.25 3.19 -2.90
N CYS A 135 -8.68 4.38 -2.76
CA CYS A 135 -9.00 5.57 -3.55
C CYS A 135 -8.74 5.40 -5.05
N ASN A 136 -7.66 4.71 -5.41
CA ASN A 136 -7.39 4.40 -6.81
C ASN A 136 -8.39 3.38 -7.35
N ALA A 137 -8.74 2.36 -6.55
CA ALA A 137 -9.69 1.33 -6.93
C ALA A 137 -11.14 1.86 -7.05
N SER A 138 -11.50 2.89 -6.30
CA SER A 138 -12.83 3.51 -6.34
C SER A 138 -13.06 4.44 -7.54
N GLY A 139 -11.99 4.74 -8.30
CA GLY A 139 -12.03 5.68 -9.42
C GLY A 139 -11.91 7.15 -9.00
N ALA A 140 -11.58 7.45 -7.74
CA ALA A 140 -11.25 8.82 -7.33
C ALA A 140 -9.92 9.27 -7.94
N GLY A 141 -8.93 8.37 -7.91
CA GLY A 141 -7.58 8.62 -8.40
C GLY A 141 -6.84 9.71 -7.61
N PRO A 142 -5.54 9.90 -7.88
CA PRO A 142 -4.71 10.86 -7.13
C PRO A 142 -4.94 12.33 -7.55
N SER A 143 -5.49 12.58 -8.75
CA SER A 143 -5.67 13.93 -9.30
C SER A 143 -7.05 14.53 -9.03
N SER A 144 -7.98 13.76 -8.45
CA SER A 144 -9.33 14.21 -8.18
C SER A 144 -9.79 13.72 -6.80
N PRO A 145 -9.29 14.33 -5.70
CA PRO A 145 -9.61 13.90 -4.34
C PRO A 145 -11.11 13.94 -4.03
N THR A 146 -11.87 14.76 -4.74
CA THR A 146 -13.32 14.95 -4.60
C THR A 146 -14.13 14.21 -5.66
N ALA A 147 -13.50 13.35 -6.47
CA ALA A 147 -14.23 12.55 -7.44
C ALA A 147 -15.26 11.63 -6.73
N PRO A 148 -16.36 11.25 -7.39
CA PRO A 148 -17.42 10.45 -6.77
C PRO A 148 -16.95 9.14 -6.13
N GLY A 149 -15.81 8.59 -6.57
CA GLY A 149 -15.19 7.41 -5.96
C GLY A 149 -14.70 7.61 -4.53
N ALA A 150 -14.40 8.84 -4.11
CA ALA A 150 -13.87 9.11 -2.76
C ALA A 150 -14.89 8.76 -1.66
N ALA A 151 -16.18 9.01 -1.93
CA ALA A 151 -17.28 8.65 -1.04
C ALA A 151 -17.42 7.12 -0.83
N ASN A 152 -16.84 6.30 -1.71
CA ASN A 152 -16.79 4.84 -1.52
C ASN A 152 -15.64 4.41 -0.59
N VAL A 153 -14.72 5.33 -0.27
CA VAL A 153 -13.60 5.07 0.65
C VAL A 153 -13.90 5.62 2.03
N SER A 154 -14.48 6.82 2.11
CA SER A 154 -15.04 7.44 3.32
C SER A 154 -16.12 8.44 2.90
N ALA A 155 -17.30 8.35 3.50
CA ALA A 155 -18.37 9.33 3.32
C ALA A 155 -18.22 10.54 4.25
N GLN A 156 -17.38 10.45 5.27
CA GLN A 156 -17.19 11.50 6.27
C GLN A 156 -16.06 12.47 5.93
N ASP A 157 -15.01 12.00 5.24
CA ASP A 157 -13.88 12.83 4.83
C ASP A 157 -13.84 13.04 3.30
N PRO A 158 -14.26 14.20 2.78
CA PRO A 158 -14.22 14.49 1.35
C PRO A 158 -12.78 14.62 0.79
N ASN A 159 -11.77 14.71 1.66
CA ASN A 159 -10.36 14.80 1.32
C ASN A 159 -9.62 13.48 1.56
N ILE A 160 -10.33 12.38 1.87
CA ILE A 160 -9.74 11.06 2.14
C ILE A 160 -8.80 10.62 1.01
N CYS A 161 -9.12 10.98 -0.25
CA CYS A 161 -8.34 10.61 -1.43
C CYS A 161 -7.31 11.65 -1.88
N SER A 162 -7.08 12.71 -1.11
CA SER A 162 -6.04 13.70 -1.42
C SER A 162 -4.63 13.12 -1.22
N PRO A 163 -3.74 13.17 -2.22
CA PRO A 163 -2.37 12.69 -2.05
C PRO A 163 -1.65 13.39 -0.90
N LEU A 164 -1.88 14.69 -0.71
CA LEU A 164 -1.26 15.45 0.36
C LEU A 164 -1.81 15.03 1.74
N ASN A 165 -3.08 14.64 1.82
CA ASN A 165 -3.68 14.09 3.05
C ASN A 165 -3.07 12.72 3.39
N HIS A 166 -2.84 11.86 2.39
CA HIS A 166 -2.13 10.60 2.60
C HIS A 166 -0.66 10.79 3.01
N VAL A 167 0.06 11.73 2.39
CA VAL A 167 1.44 12.08 2.77
C VAL A 167 1.45 12.61 4.21
N ALA A 168 0.54 13.50 4.58
CA ALA A 168 0.44 13.99 5.97
C ALA A 168 0.14 12.86 6.96
N THR A 169 -0.72 11.92 6.58
CA THR A 169 -1.03 10.73 7.40
C THR A 169 0.23 9.90 7.65
N ILE A 170 0.98 9.56 6.60
CA ILE A 170 2.20 8.75 6.72
C ILE A 170 3.31 9.54 7.44
N CYS A 171 3.53 10.79 7.09
CA CYS A 171 4.71 11.53 7.55
C CYS A 171 4.54 12.16 8.93
N ARG A 172 3.31 12.54 9.32
CA ARG A 172 3.03 13.19 10.60
C ARG A 172 2.34 12.29 11.61
N LEU A 173 1.35 11.52 11.19
CA LEU A 173 0.53 10.71 12.11
C LEU A 173 1.16 9.33 12.37
N ASP A 174 1.81 8.74 11.38
CA ASP A 174 2.57 7.49 11.55
C ASP A 174 3.99 7.78 12.07
N THR A 175 4.12 7.87 13.39
CA THR A 175 5.34 8.33 14.09
C THR A 175 6.62 7.55 13.73
N GLY A 176 6.51 6.34 13.18
CA GLY A 176 7.65 5.55 12.70
C GLY A 176 8.12 5.88 11.27
N MET A 177 7.35 6.67 10.51
CA MET A 177 7.55 6.83 9.05
C MET A 177 7.98 8.24 8.65
N SER A 178 8.06 9.18 9.58
CA SER A 178 8.45 10.58 9.30
C SER A 178 9.80 10.73 8.58
N GLN A 179 10.74 9.80 8.77
CA GLN A 179 12.09 9.86 8.19
C GLN A 179 12.20 9.22 6.80
N MET A 180 11.10 8.76 6.21
CA MET A 180 11.12 8.19 4.87
C MET A 180 11.41 9.25 3.81
N LYS A 181 12.07 8.86 2.71
CA LYS A 181 12.46 9.78 1.62
C LYS A 181 11.28 10.57 1.04
N GLY A 182 10.11 9.95 0.91
CA GLY A 182 8.92 10.64 0.41
C GLY A 182 8.28 11.61 1.43
N CYS A 183 8.79 11.69 2.66
CA CYS A 183 8.37 12.68 3.65
C CYS A 183 9.24 13.93 3.66
N THR A 184 10.35 13.96 2.92
CA THR A 184 11.32 15.07 3.00
C THR A 184 10.70 16.42 2.65
N ASN A 185 9.94 16.51 1.56
CA ASN A 185 9.31 17.77 1.16
C ASN A 185 8.22 18.20 2.14
N PHE A 186 7.34 17.28 2.52
CA PHE A 186 6.26 17.55 3.48
C PHE A 186 6.81 18.02 4.83
N ASN A 187 7.80 17.33 5.39
CA ASN A 187 8.39 17.69 6.68
C ASN A 187 9.12 19.03 6.62
N SER A 188 9.80 19.32 5.51
CA SER A 188 10.48 20.59 5.31
C SER A 188 9.46 21.73 5.20
N MET A 189 8.43 21.55 4.36
CA MET A 189 7.39 22.54 4.12
C MET A 189 6.48 22.78 5.34
N CYS A 190 6.17 21.73 6.10
CA CYS A 190 5.26 21.76 7.25
C CYS A 190 6.01 21.67 8.59
N ALA A 191 7.27 22.10 8.62
CA ALA A 191 8.03 22.24 9.86
C ALA A 191 7.41 23.29 10.79
N GLU A 192 7.74 23.22 12.08
CA GLU A 192 7.38 24.27 13.04
C GLU A 192 7.92 25.63 12.58
N GLY A 193 7.06 26.65 12.61
CA GLY A 193 7.38 28.00 12.11
C GLY A 193 7.17 28.20 10.59
N SER A 194 6.73 27.17 9.87
CA SER A 194 6.30 27.30 8.48
C SER A 194 5.20 28.35 8.33
N ARG A 195 5.28 29.14 7.26
CA ARG A 195 4.23 30.07 6.83
C ARG A 195 3.31 29.48 5.77
N VAL A 196 3.54 28.24 5.32
CA VAL A 196 2.70 27.58 4.31
C VAL A 196 1.34 27.25 4.92
N ALA A 197 0.31 28.03 4.56
CA ALA A 197 -1.03 27.92 5.15
C ALA A 197 -1.64 26.51 4.98
N GLN A 198 -1.39 25.86 3.84
CA GLN A 198 -1.88 24.52 3.53
C GLN A 198 -1.48 23.47 4.59
N CYS A 199 -0.35 23.64 5.27
CA CYS A 199 0.10 22.70 6.31
C CYS A 199 -0.81 22.68 7.54
N ALA A 200 -1.55 23.76 7.80
CA ALA A 200 -2.54 23.83 8.87
C ALA A 200 -3.86 23.12 8.49
N ASP A 201 -4.24 23.19 7.22
CA ASP A 201 -5.49 22.61 6.71
C ASP A 201 -5.37 21.11 6.45
N VAL A 202 -4.19 20.63 6.09
CA VAL A 202 -3.96 19.20 5.87
C VAL A 202 -3.68 18.54 7.22
N THR A 203 -4.72 17.93 7.80
CA THR A 203 -4.65 17.23 9.10
C THR A 203 -4.20 15.77 9.00
N GLY A 204 -4.21 15.18 7.80
CA GLY A 204 -4.08 13.74 7.66
C GLY A 204 -5.38 13.04 8.09
N ILE A 205 -5.39 11.71 7.94
CA ILE A 205 -6.52 10.85 8.30
C ILE A 205 -6.32 10.44 9.76
N ALA A 206 -6.79 11.29 10.68
CA ALA A 206 -6.55 11.15 12.12
C ALA A 206 -7.13 9.87 12.73
N VAL A 207 -8.13 9.26 12.07
CA VAL A 207 -8.79 8.04 12.54
C VAL A 207 -7.96 6.77 12.26
N LEU A 208 -6.94 6.83 11.41
CA LEU A 208 -6.13 5.64 11.10
C LEU A 208 -5.14 5.35 12.24
N PRO A 209 -5.10 4.10 12.74
CA PRO A 209 -4.03 3.66 13.62
C PRO A 209 -2.67 3.70 12.88
N PRO A 210 -1.56 4.01 13.57
CA PRO A 210 -0.23 3.95 12.97
C PRO A 210 0.08 2.56 12.40
N THR A 211 0.81 2.47 11.29
CA THR A 211 1.11 1.18 10.62
C THR A 211 1.74 0.17 11.57
N ARG A 212 2.61 0.63 12.49
CA ARG A 212 3.23 -0.21 13.50
C ARG A 212 2.21 -0.88 14.43
N VAL A 213 1.21 -0.11 14.88
CA VAL A 213 0.16 -0.62 15.77
C VAL A 213 -0.65 -1.69 15.05
N ILE A 214 -1.05 -1.44 13.80
CA ILE A 214 -1.78 -2.42 12.98
C ILE A 214 -0.96 -3.71 12.80
N ASN A 215 0.33 -3.59 12.47
CA ASN A 215 1.20 -4.76 12.29
C ASN A 215 1.34 -5.59 13.57
N ASP A 216 1.58 -4.94 14.71
CA ASP A 216 1.78 -5.61 15.99
C ASP A 216 0.47 -6.31 16.44
N GLN A 217 -0.67 -5.64 16.31
CA GLN A 217 -1.99 -6.21 16.64
C GLN A 217 -2.37 -7.37 15.72
N LEU A 218 -2.28 -7.17 14.40
CA LEU A 218 -2.64 -8.20 13.44
C LEU A 218 -1.74 -9.44 13.59
N ARG A 219 -0.44 -9.24 13.84
CA ARG A 219 0.48 -10.35 14.13
C ARG A 219 0.06 -11.10 15.39
N ALA A 220 -0.26 -10.38 16.47
CA ALA A 220 -0.70 -10.99 17.73
C ALA A 220 -1.94 -11.86 17.53
N VAL A 221 -2.95 -11.35 16.81
CA VAL A 221 -4.16 -12.12 16.46
C VAL A 221 -3.79 -13.37 15.66
N CYS A 222 -3.04 -13.20 14.57
CA CYS A 222 -2.72 -14.30 13.66
C CYS A 222 -1.82 -15.38 14.29
N GLU A 223 -0.99 -15.03 15.28
CA GLU A 223 -0.19 -15.99 16.06
C GLU A 223 -1.01 -16.68 17.17
N ALA A 224 -1.97 -15.97 17.78
CA ALA A 224 -2.84 -16.54 18.80
C ALA A 224 -3.86 -17.53 18.21
N MET A 225 -4.50 -17.15 17.10
CA MET A 225 -5.47 -17.96 16.39
C MET A 225 -5.37 -17.68 14.88
N PRO A 226 -4.93 -18.63 14.04
CA PRO A 226 -4.89 -18.42 12.60
C PRO A 226 -6.31 -18.28 12.02
N HIS A 227 -6.59 -17.15 11.34
CA HIS A 227 -7.84 -16.86 10.65
C HIS A 227 -7.65 -16.69 9.13
N SER A 228 -8.75 -16.69 8.38
CA SER A 228 -8.75 -16.27 6.98
C SER A 228 -8.19 -14.86 6.82
N GLY A 229 -7.29 -14.67 5.87
CA GLY A 229 -6.58 -13.42 5.64
C GLY A 229 -5.21 -13.35 6.31
N CYS A 230 -4.98 -14.05 7.43
CA CYS A 230 -3.66 -14.09 8.07
C CYS A 230 -2.60 -14.69 7.13
N GLU A 231 -2.98 -15.66 6.30
CA GLU A 231 -2.11 -16.27 5.29
C GLU A 231 -1.61 -15.27 4.23
N LEU A 232 -2.29 -14.14 4.03
CA LEU A 232 -1.86 -13.09 3.10
C LEU A 232 -0.61 -12.36 3.62
N CYS A 233 -0.47 -12.27 4.95
CA CYS A 233 0.68 -11.65 5.60
C CYS A 233 1.80 -12.67 5.93
N LEU A 234 1.52 -13.96 5.76
CA LEU A 234 2.50 -15.04 5.82
C LEU A 234 3.11 -15.27 4.42
N PRO A 235 4.42 -15.58 4.31
CA PRO A 235 5.32 -16.07 5.36
C PRO A 235 6.17 -14.98 6.05
N SER A 236 5.88 -13.69 5.89
CA SER A 236 6.77 -12.62 6.36
C SER A 236 7.04 -12.72 7.87
N TRP A 237 6.01 -12.86 8.70
CA TRP A 237 6.21 -13.04 10.15
C TRP A 237 6.90 -14.35 10.53
N GLN A 238 6.64 -15.45 9.79
CA GLN A 238 7.31 -16.75 10.00
C GLN A 238 8.82 -16.68 9.76
N LYS A 239 9.30 -15.71 8.96
CA LYS A 239 10.72 -15.48 8.71
C LYS A 239 11.35 -14.50 9.72
N ASN A 240 10.67 -14.22 10.84
CA ASN A 240 11.01 -13.17 11.79
C ASN A 240 11.11 -11.77 11.13
N ALA A 241 10.37 -11.53 10.04
CA ALA A 241 10.30 -10.18 9.50
C ALA A 241 9.51 -9.28 10.45
N THR A 242 9.97 -8.04 10.57
CA THR A 242 9.29 -7.02 11.38
C THR A 242 7.91 -6.68 10.83
N TRP A 243 7.72 -6.80 9.51
CA TRP A 243 6.51 -6.35 8.80
C TRP A 243 5.91 -7.46 7.94
N GLY A 244 4.58 -7.50 7.87
CA GLY A 244 3.84 -8.31 6.90
C GLY A 244 4.05 -7.81 5.47
N ASP A 245 4.10 -8.71 4.48
CA ASP A 245 4.12 -8.35 3.05
C ASP A 245 2.68 -8.42 2.49
N CYS A 246 1.79 -7.63 3.09
CA CYS A 246 0.36 -7.63 2.82
C CYS A 246 -0.24 -6.24 3.02
N ASP A 247 -1.47 -6.03 2.56
CA ASP A 247 -2.26 -4.85 2.93
C ASP A 247 -2.72 -4.98 4.39
N LEU A 248 -1.91 -4.46 5.31
CA LEU A 248 -2.12 -4.61 6.75
C LEU A 248 -3.48 -4.08 7.20
N LEU A 249 -3.87 -2.89 6.73
CA LEU A 249 -5.13 -2.27 7.12
C LEU A 249 -6.34 -3.08 6.62
N LYS A 250 -6.28 -3.57 5.39
CA LYS A 250 -7.36 -4.40 4.83
C LYS A 250 -7.48 -5.75 5.54
N VAL A 251 -6.36 -6.43 5.81
CA VAL A 251 -6.37 -7.73 6.52
C VAL A 251 -6.84 -7.53 7.96
N TYR A 252 -6.35 -6.49 8.63
CA TYR A 252 -6.80 -6.12 9.99
C TYR A 252 -8.30 -5.86 10.05
N GLY A 253 -8.86 -5.12 9.08
CA GLY A 253 -10.30 -4.91 9.02
C GLY A 253 -11.13 -6.16 8.72
N SER A 254 -10.58 -7.11 7.95
CA SER A 254 -11.24 -8.41 7.73
C SER A 254 -11.27 -9.22 9.02
N VAL A 255 -10.13 -9.34 9.70
CA VAL A 255 -9.98 -10.16 10.91
C VAL A 255 -10.79 -9.58 12.08
N CYS A 256 -10.72 -8.27 12.29
CA CYS A 256 -11.49 -7.61 13.35
C CYS A 256 -12.99 -7.51 13.04
N GLY A 257 -13.38 -7.46 11.76
CA GLY A 257 -14.79 -7.56 11.38
C GLY A 257 -15.42 -8.92 11.70
N GLU A 258 -14.62 -9.99 11.69
CA GLU A 258 -15.07 -11.35 12.09
C GLU A 258 -15.09 -11.53 13.61
N MET A 259 -14.23 -10.84 14.36
CA MET A 259 -14.08 -10.97 15.81
C MET A 259 -13.84 -9.61 16.49
N PRO A 260 -14.87 -8.76 16.60
CA PRO A 260 -14.71 -7.40 17.12
C PRO A 260 -14.36 -7.36 18.61
N ASP A 261 -14.71 -8.39 19.38
CA ASP A 261 -14.53 -8.42 20.85
C ASP A 261 -13.09 -8.75 21.30
N MET A 262 -12.14 -8.90 20.37
CA MET A 262 -10.73 -9.13 20.72
C MET A 262 -10.06 -7.82 21.16
N SER A 263 -9.23 -7.88 22.20
CA SER A 263 -8.45 -6.74 22.67
C SER A 263 -7.57 -6.13 21.59
N GLU A 264 -7.10 -6.95 20.66
CA GLU A 264 -6.24 -6.56 19.56
C GLU A 264 -6.98 -5.72 18.50
N CYS A 265 -8.32 -5.67 18.55
CA CYS A 265 -9.18 -4.94 17.63
C CYS A 265 -9.67 -3.59 18.16
N GLU A 266 -9.24 -3.16 19.34
CA GLU A 266 -9.68 -1.88 19.96
C GLU A 266 -9.43 -0.67 19.05
N GLU A 267 -8.26 -0.61 18.41
CA GLU A 267 -7.89 0.49 17.50
C GLU A 267 -8.69 0.45 16.19
N TRP A 268 -9.02 -0.74 15.68
CA TRP A 268 -9.92 -0.89 14.55
C TRP A 268 -11.34 -0.44 14.91
N ASP A 269 -11.83 -0.84 16.08
CA ASP A 269 -13.16 -0.45 16.56
C ASP A 269 -13.26 1.07 16.77
N ALA A 270 -12.22 1.70 17.34
CA ALA A 270 -12.15 3.16 17.47
C ALA A 270 -12.17 3.86 16.11
N MET A 271 -11.39 3.39 15.14
CA MET A 271 -11.38 3.88 13.76
C MET A 271 -12.78 3.76 13.12
N CYS A 272 -13.42 2.59 13.24
CA CYS A 272 -14.71 2.31 12.62
C CYS A 272 -15.90 2.95 13.35
N THR A 273 -15.77 3.22 14.64
CA THR A 273 -16.72 4.05 15.39
C THR A 273 -16.65 5.50 14.93
N SER A 274 -15.44 6.02 14.67
CA SER A 274 -15.28 7.38 14.17
C SER A 274 -15.83 7.51 12.75
N ASP A 275 -15.42 6.62 11.84
CA ASP A 275 -15.89 6.59 10.46
C ASP A 275 -16.38 5.17 10.07
N PRO A 276 -17.68 4.87 10.25
CA PRO A 276 -18.23 3.57 9.90
C PRO A 276 -18.31 3.34 8.39
N THR A 277 -18.07 4.37 7.58
CA THR A 277 -18.07 4.27 6.11
C THR A 277 -16.68 4.07 5.53
N LEU A 278 -15.64 4.06 6.37
CA LEU A 278 -14.29 3.79 5.94
C LEU A 278 -14.20 2.40 5.30
N PHE A 279 -13.49 2.28 4.18
CA PHE A 279 -13.43 1.02 3.42
C PHE A 279 -12.99 -0.18 4.28
N ALA A 280 -12.13 0.03 5.28
CA ALA A 280 -11.63 -0.99 6.20
C ALA A 280 -12.66 -1.43 7.27
N CYS A 281 -13.79 -0.73 7.36
CA CYS A 281 -14.90 -0.99 8.29
C CYS A 281 -16.10 -1.66 7.61
N SER A 282 -16.09 -1.73 6.28
CA SER A 282 -17.19 -2.27 5.47
C SER A 282 -17.34 -3.80 5.53
N THR A 283 -16.52 -4.49 6.32
CA THR A 283 -16.47 -5.95 6.50
C THR A 283 -17.48 -6.50 7.51
N HIS A 284 -18.66 -5.88 7.64
CA HIS A 284 -19.77 -6.61 8.27
C HIS A 284 -20.22 -7.74 7.31
N PRO A 285 -20.27 -9.01 7.78
CA PRO A 285 -20.53 -10.18 6.95
C PRO A 285 -21.90 -10.18 6.24
N ALA A 286 -22.78 -9.23 6.52
CA ALA A 286 -24.03 -9.06 5.78
C ALA A 286 -23.83 -8.69 4.28
N ALA A 287 -22.65 -8.23 3.86
CA ALA A 287 -22.38 -7.82 2.48
C ALA A 287 -21.49 -8.80 1.67
N MET A 288 -20.87 -9.81 2.31
CA MET A 288 -19.98 -10.77 1.64
C MET A 288 -20.67 -12.07 1.21
N ASP A 289 -21.95 -12.28 1.58
CA ASP A 289 -22.80 -13.36 1.06
C ASP A 289 -23.20 -13.11 -0.41
N GLY A 290 -22.24 -13.28 -1.32
CA GLY A 290 -22.51 -13.68 -2.70
C GLY A 290 -23.11 -12.64 -3.64
N ARG A 291 -23.04 -11.34 -3.32
CA ARG A 291 -23.38 -10.31 -4.32
C ARG A 291 -22.11 -9.90 -5.09
N PRO A 292 -21.98 -10.23 -6.39
CA PRO A 292 -20.90 -9.66 -7.18
C PRO A 292 -21.03 -8.14 -7.13
N ALA A 293 -19.93 -7.46 -6.82
CA ALA A 293 -19.83 -6.02 -6.90
C ALA A 293 -20.22 -5.58 -8.34
N ALA A 294 -21.47 -5.16 -8.49
CA ALA A 294 -22.03 -4.55 -9.69
C ALA A 294 -22.84 -3.32 -9.19
N ALA A 295 -22.69 -2.12 -9.72
CA ALA A 295 -22.16 -1.73 -11.01
C ALA A 295 -21.63 -0.29 -10.98
N GLY A 296 -20.48 -0.07 -11.64
CA GLY A 296 -19.96 1.24 -11.98
C GLY A 296 -19.04 1.14 -13.19
N ASN A 297 -19.62 1.24 -14.39
CA ASN A 297 -18.96 1.38 -15.69
C ASN A 297 -18.15 0.19 -16.27
N THR A 298 -18.86 -0.82 -16.78
CA THR A 298 -18.35 -1.69 -17.86
C THR A 298 -18.18 -0.96 -19.20
N THR A 299 -18.60 0.30 -19.33
CA THR A 299 -18.39 1.13 -20.54
C THR A 299 -16.98 1.72 -20.66
N ALA A 300 -16.24 1.87 -19.55
CA ALA A 300 -14.83 2.29 -19.60
C ALA A 300 -13.90 1.09 -19.95
N ALA A 301 -14.26 -0.12 -19.51
CA ALA A 301 -13.55 -1.34 -19.89
C ALA A 301 -13.74 -1.71 -21.38
N ALA A 302 -14.89 -1.35 -21.99
CA ALA A 302 -15.10 -1.53 -23.43
C ALA A 302 -14.24 -0.57 -24.27
N ALA A 303 -13.99 0.66 -23.81
CA ALA A 303 -13.10 1.60 -24.50
C ALA A 303 -11.61 1.25 -24.34
N ALA A 304 -11.21 0.63 -23.22
CA ALA A 304 -9.87 0.08 -23.05
C ALA A 304 -9.68 -1.23 -23.83
N ALA A 305 -10.67 -2.14 -23.84
CA ALA A 305 -10.64 -3.37 -24.64
C ALA A 305 -10.66 -3.11 -26.15
N ALA A 306 -11.31 -2.03 -26.61
CA ALA A 306 -11.25 -1.61 -28.01
C ALA A 306 -9.86 -1.08 -28.44
N ARG A 307 -9.01 -0.64 -27.49
CA ARG A 307 -7.63 -0.23 -27.76
C ARG A 307 -6.61 -1.36 -27.56
N SER A 308 -6.92 -2.34 -26.71
CA SER A 308 -6.10 -3.55 -26.54
C SER A 308 -6.29 -4.59 -27.67
N GLY A 309 -7.45 -4.61 -28.33
CA GLY A 309 -7.74 -5.52 -29.44
C GLY A 309 -6.86 -5.34 -30.68
N ALA A 310 -6.36 -4.12 -30.92
CA ALA A 310 -5.46 -3.84 -32.04
C ALA A 310 -4.03 -4.38 -31.80
N VAL A 311 -3.58 -4.46 -30.55
CA VAL A 311 -2.22 -4.95 -30.21
C VAL A 311 -2.18 -6.47 -30.15
N THR A 312 -3.24 -7.12 -29.67
CA THR A 312 -3.33 -8.60 -29.68
C THR A 312 -3.46 -9.20 -31.08
N ALA A 313 -4.06 -8.48 -32.05
CA ALA A 313 -4.13 -8.95 -33.44
C ALA A 313 -2.74 -8.94 -34.12
N ALA A 314 -1.91 -7.94 -33.84
CA ALA A 314 -0.56 -7.86 -34.39
C ALA A 314 0.38 -8.94 -33.82
N VAL A 315 0.28 -9.23 -32.51
CA VAL A 315 1.12 -10.26 -31.85
C VAL A 315 0.72 -11.67 -32.28
N GLN A 316 -0.58 -11.95 -32.46
CA GLN A 316 -1.06 -13.23 -33.00
C GLN A 316 -0.53 -13.49 -34.43
N LEU A 317 -0.51 -12.46 -35.30
CA LEU A 317 -0.03 -12.61 -36.67
C LEU A 317 1.48 -12.92 -36.75
N VAL A 318 2.28 -12.30 -35.88
CA VAL A 318 3.73 -12.57 -35.79
C VAL A 318 4.00 -13.99 -35.30
N PHE A 319 3.22 -14.50 -34.35
CA PHE A 319 3.39 -15.86 -33.84
C PHE A 319 3.04 -16.93 -34.88
N VAL A 320 1.98 -16.72 -35.67
CA VAL A 320 1.60 -17.62 -36.77
C VAL A 320 2.65 -17.61 -37.89
N LEU A 321 3.17 -16.44 -38.27
CA LEU A 321 4.26 -16.34 -39.25
C LEU A 321 5.54 -17.03 -38.77
N ALA A 322 5.90 -16.88 -37.49
CA ALA A 322 7.06 -17.56 -36.92
C ALA A 322 6.91 -19.10 -36.95
N LEU A 323 5.71 -19.62 -36.64
CA LEU A 323 5.42 -21.05 -36.73
C LEU A 323 5.47 -21.57 -38.17
N CYS A 324 4.98 -20.81 -39.16
CA CYS A 324 5.07 -21.18 -40.57
C CYS A 324 6.53 -21.25 -41.07
N VAL A 325 7.38 -20.29 -40.68
CA VAL A 325 8.81 -20.30 -41.03
C VAL A 325 9.52 -21.50 -40.40
N PHE A 326 9.23 -21.80 -39.12
CA PHE A 326 9.80 -22.96 -38.44
C PHE A 326 9.37 -24.28 -39.09
N ALA A 327 8.09 -24.43 -39.44
CA ALA A 327 7.59 -25.62 -40.12
C ALA A 327 8.24 -25.83 -41.50
N SER A 328 8.52 -24.74 -42.22
CA SER A 328 9.19 -24.81 -43.54
C SER A 328 10.66 -25.24 -43.41
N ALA A 329 11.35 -24.80 -42.36
CA ALA A 329 12.76 -25.17 -42.12
C ALA A 329 12.93 -26.64 -41.65
N LEU A 330 11.88 -27.27 -41.13
CA LEU A 330 11.87 -28.67 -40.72
C LEU A 330 11.57 -29.66 -41.87
N LEU A 331 11.11 -29.15 -43.02
CA LEU A 331 10.74 -29.96 -44.19
C LEU A 331 11.84 -29.97 -45.29
N VAL A 332 12.97 -29.30 -45.07
CA VAL A 332 14.18 -29.32 -45.93
C VAL A 332 15.26 -30.12 -45.23
#